data_AF-A0A965C619-F1
#
_entry.id   AF-A0A965C619-F1
#
_cell.length_a   1.000
_cell.length_b   1.000
_cell.length_c   1.000
_cell.angle_alpha   90.00
_cell.angle_beta   90.00
_cell.angle_gamma   90.00
#
_symmetry.space_group_name_H-M   'P 1'
#
loop_
_entity.id
_entity.type
_entity.pdbx_description
1 polymer ?
#
loop_
_entity_poly.entity_id
_entity_poly.type
_entity_poly.pdbx_seq_one_letter_code
_entity_poly.pdbx_strand_id
1 'polypeptide(L)'
;MNNLKNDTFLRALMRQPTDYTPVWMMRQAGRYLPEYRATRKNAGSFLQLCKSPDFATEVTIQPLDRYPLLDASILFSDILTVPDAMGLGLYFEEGEGPKFERTLQEEADIKKLEVP
;
A
#
# COMPACT_ATOMS: atom_id res chain seq x y z
N MET A 1 16.18 -16.01 13.40
CA MET A 1 15.03 -15.13 13.11
C MET A 1 15.15 -13.94 14.02
N ASN A 2 15.17 -12.71 13.47
CA ASN A 2 15.22 -11.51 14.31
C ASN A 2 14.02 -11.50 15.25
N ASN A 3 14.28 -11.33 16.54
CA ASN A 3 13.22 -11.26 17.54
C ASN A 3 12.48 -9.94 17.35
N LEU A 4 11.18 -9.99 17.02
CA LEU A 4 10.34 -8.79 16.92
C LEU A 4 10.21 -8.15 18.30
N LYS A 5 10.41 -6.83 18.39
CA LYS A 5 10.24 -6.09 19.65
C LYS A 5 8.77 -5.99 20.08
N ASN A 6 7.86 -5.95 19.11
CA ASN A 6 6.42 -5.98 19.32
C ASN A 6 5.82 -7.03 18.36
N ASP A 7 5.26 -8.09 18.93
CA ASP A 7 4.58 -9.17 18.21
C ASP A 7 3.08 -9.25 18.55
N THR A 8 2.56 -8.28 19.32
CA THR A 8 1.21 -8.30 19.90
C THR A 8 0.14 -8.43 18.82
N PHE A 9 0.32 -7.76 17.67
CA PHE A 9 -0.56 -7.90 16.51
C PHE A 9 -0.63 -9.34 15.99
N LEU A 10 0.51 -10.02 15.84
CA LEU A 10 0.58 -11.39 15.35
C LEU A 10 -0.03 -12.37 16.35
N ARG A 11 0.27 -12.21 17.64
CA ARG A 11 -0.30 -13.03 18.72
C ARG A 11 -1.82 -12.93 18.76
N ALA A 12 -2.36 -11.71 18.66
CA ALA A 12 -3.80 -11.50 18.64
C ALA A 12 -4.47 -12.18 17.43
N LEU A 13 -3.88 -12.09 16.23
CA LEU A 13 -4.39 -12.78 15.03
C LEU A 13 -4.37 -14.32 15.18
N MET A 14 -3.37 -14.84 15.88
CA MET A 14 -3.25 -16.27 16.23
C MET A 14 -4.11 -16.68 17.43
N ARG A 15 -4.92 -15.77 18.00
CA ARG A 15 -5.76 -15.99 19.19
C ARG A 15 -4.98 -16.38 20.43
N GLN A 16 -3.74 -15.92 20.54
CA GLN A 16 -2.91 -16.08 21.73
C GLN A 16 -3.21 -14.95 22.74
N PRO A 17 -3.01 -15.17 24.05
CA PRO A 17 -3.18 -14.12 25.05
C PRO A 17 -2.27 -12.91 24.78
N THR A 18 -2.79 -11.70 24.96
CA THR A 18 -2.08 -10.42 24.85
C THR A 18 -2.41 -9.51 26.03
N ASP A 19 -1.47 -8.64 26.42
CA ASP A 19 -1.64 -7.72 27.56
C ASP A 19 -2.63 -6.58 27.25
N TYR A 20 -2.80 -6.28 25.96
CA TYR A 20 -3.72 -5.29 25.43
C TYR A 20 -4.21 -5.70 24.03
N THR A 21 -5.24 -5.04 23.53
CA THR A 21 -5.73 -5.23 22.16
C THR A 21 -4.87 -4.41 21.18
N PRO A 22 -4.17 -5.05 20.22
CA PRO A 22 -3.33 -4.32 19.29
C PRO A 22 -4.14 -3.50 18.29
N VAL A 23 -3.61 -2.37 17.85
CA VAL A 23 -4.28 -1.44 16.93
C VAL A 23 -3.39 -1.09 15.74
N TRP A 24 -4.01 -1.06 14.56
CA TRP A 24 -3.50 -0.41 13.36
C TRP A 24 -4.69 0.18 12.59
N MET A 25 -4.44 1.07 11.62
CA MET A 25 -5.52 1.71 10.87
C MET A 25 -5.39 1.46 9.37
N MET A 26 -6.50 1.06 8.74
CA MET A 26 -6.57 1.02 7.28
C MET A 26 -6.30 2.41 6.72
N ARG A 27 -5.43 2.50 5.71
CA ARG A 27 -4.96 3.77 5.13
C ARG A 27 -4.31 4.71 6.16
N GLN A 28 -3.60 4.16 7.16
CA GLN A 28 -2.81 4.96 8.09
C GLN A 28 -1.78 5.86 7.39
N ALA A 29 -1.21 5.44 6.26
CA ALA A 29 -0.45 6.31 5.37
C ALA A 29 -1.40 6.96 4.36
N GLY A 30 -1.68 8.26 4.51
CA GLY A 30 -2.65 8.92 3.63
C GLY A 30 -2.77 10.42 3.79
N ARG A 31 -3.61 11.02 2.93
CA ARG A 31 -3.78 12.48 2.76
C ARG A 31 -4.16 13.25 4.03
N TYR A 32 -4.66 12.59 5.06
CA TYR A 32 -4.95 13.24 6.35
C TYR A 32 -3.66 13.75 7.02
N LEU A 33 -2.52 13.10 6.77
CA LEU A 33 -1.21 13.53 7.22
C LEU A 33 -0.66 14.65 6.30
N PRO A 34 -0.26 15.82 6.84
CA PRO A 34 0.47 16.85 6.10
C PRO A 34 1.78 16.34 5.46
N GLU A 35 2.55 15.54 6.18
CA GLU A 35 3.81 14.94 5.75
C GLU A 35 3.62 14.04 4.53
N TYR A 36 2.56 13.21 4.51
CA TYR A 36 2.19 12.41 3.34
C TYR A 36 1.90 13.28 2.12
N ARG A 37 1.19 14.41 2.30
CA ARG A 37 0.88 15.34 1.20
C ARG A 37 2.14 15.97 0.63
N ALA A 38 3.15 16.25 1.47
CA ALA A 38 4.45 16.76 1.03
C ALA A 38 5.21 15.71 0.22
N THR A 39 5.35 14.47 0.71
CA THR A 39 6.03 13.38 -0.03
C THR A 39 5.33 13.09 -1.36
N ARG A 40 3.98 13.07 -1.36
CA ARG A 40 3.20 12.88 -2.58
C ARG A 40 3.46 13.97 -3.62
N LYS A 41 3.62 15.23 -3.19
CA LYS A 41 3.95 16.34 -4.09
C LYS A 41 5.34 16.14 -4.72
N ASN A 42 6.30 15.62 -3.95
CA ASN A 42 7.65 15.34 -4.43
C ASN A 42 7.72 14.14 -5.39
N ALA A 43 6.90 13.11 -5.16
CA ALA A 43 6.84 11.92 -6.03
C ALA A 43 6.16 12.18 -7.39
N GLY A 44 5.42 13.29 -7.53
CA GLY A 44 4.76 13.72 -8.76
C GLY A 44 3.46 12.97 -9.09
N SER A 45 3.45 11.64 -8.97
CA SER A 45 2.25 10.82 -9.21
C SER A 45 2.07 9.74 -8.14
N PHE A 46 0.84 9.25 -7.99
CA PHE A 46 0.54 8.16 -7.07
C PHE A 46 1.24 6.86 -7.49
N LEU A 47 1.33 6.58 -8.79
CA LEU A 47 2.00 5.38 -9.28
C LEU A 47 3.51 5.43 -8.98
N GLN A 48 4.15 6.60 -9.15
CA GLN A 48 5.57 6.78 -8.77
C GLN A 48 5.78 6.63 -7.26
N LEU A 49 4.83 7.10 -6.45
CA LEU A 49 4.86 6.93 -5.00
C LEU A 49 4.86 5.44 -4.61
N CYS A 50 4.11 4.59 -5.32
CA CYS A 50 4.09 3.14 -5.11
C CYS A 50 5.29 2.40 -5.72
N LYS A 51 5.81 2.87 -6.87
CA LYS A 51 6.91 2.22 -7.60
C LYS A 51 8.31 2.56 -7.06
N SER A 52 8.45 3.63 -6.29
CA SER A 52 9.70 4.03 -5.64
C SER A 52 9.81 3.40 -4.24
N PRO A 53 10.79 2.50 -3.99
CA PRO A 53 10.99 1.92 -2.67
C PRO A 53 11.24 2.96 -1.58
N ASP A 54 11.98 4.03 -1.90
CA ASP A 54 12.31 5.09 -0.95
C ASP A 54 11.04 5.85 -0.53
N PHE A 55 10.24 6.28 -1.50
CA PHE A 55 9.00 6.99 -1.19
C PHE A 55 7.97 6.09 -0.50
N ALA A 56 7.80 4.85 -0.95
CA ALA A 56 6.89 3.89 -0.33
C ALA A 56 7.29 3.60 1.11
N THR A 57 8.59 3.47 1.40
CA THR A 57 9.11 3.31 2.76
C THR A 57 8.81 4.54 3.61
N GLU A 58 9.14 5.74 3.10
CA GLU A 58 8.91 7.00 3.81
C GLU A 58 7.45 7.15 4.26
N VAL A 59 6.50 7.01 3.33
CA VAL A 59 5.07 7.16 3.67
C VAL A 59 4.55 6.04 4.55
N THR A 60 5.15 4.84 4.50
CA THR A 60 4.77 3.71 5.37
C THR A 60 5.15 3.99 6.83
N ILE A 61 6.28 4.69 7.07
CA ILE A 61 6.80 4.96 8.41
C ILE A 61 6.17 6.20 9.06
N GLN A 62 5.77 7.21 8.27
CA GLN A 62 5.14 8.45 8.77
C GLN A 62 4.05 8.25 9.86
N PRO A 63 3.12 7.27 9.75
CA PRO A 63 2.10 7.08 10.77
C PRO A 63 2.66 6.51 12.08
N LEU A 64 3.74 5.73 12.04
CA LEU A 64 4.39 5.18 13.23
C LEU A 64 5.14 6.28 14.00
N ASP A 65 5.75 7.22 13.29
CA ASP A 65 6.41 8.38 13.92
C ASP A 65 5.40 9.29 14.61
N ARG A 66 4.19 9.43 14.04
CA ARG A 66 3.12 10.27 14.60
C ARG A 66 2.31 9.58 15.70
N TYR A 67 2.08 8.28 15.56
CA TYR A 67 1.25 7.47 16.44
C TYR A 67 2.06 6.28 16.94
N PRO A 68 2.87 6.46 18.00
CA PRO A 68 3.78 5.43 18.50
C PRO A 68 3.05 4.21 19.11
N LEU A 69 1.74 4.28 19.28
CA LEU A 69 0.89 3.21 19.79
C LEU A 69 0.37 2.25 18.70
N LEU A 70 0.71 2.46 17.42
CA LEU A 70 0.37 1.51 16.37
C LEU A 70 1.23 0.24 16.48
N ASP A 71 0.61 -0.92 16.48
CA ASP A 71 1.28 -2.21 16.64
C ASP A 71 1.75 -2.83 15.32
N ALA A 72 1.32 -2.25 14.20
CA ALA A 72 1.67 -2.74 12.87
C ALA A 72 1.85 -1.60 11.87
N SER A 73 2.71 -1.87 10.88
CA SER A 73 2.78 -1.10 9.64
C SER A 73 2.15 -1.92 8.52
N ILE A 74 1.58 -1.22 7.53
CA ILE A 74 1.09 -1.83 6.29
C ILE A 74 1.87 -1.24 5.13
N LEU A 75 2.36 -2.10 4.24
CA LEU A 75 3.07 -1.69 3.03
C LEU A 75 2.23 -0.68 2.25
N PHE A 76 2.83 0.46 1.95
CA PHE A 76 2.24 1.39 1.00
C PHE A 76 2.42 0.88 -0.42
N SER A 77 1.31 0.41 -1.02
CA SER A 77 1.22 -0.05 -2.40
C SER A 77 -0.22 0.10 -2.89
N ASP A 78 -0.47 -0.25 -4.15
CA ASP A 78 -1.81 -0.30 -4.74
C ASP A 78 -2.19 -1.72 -5.16
N ILE A 79 -3.46 -2.08 -5.01
CA ILE A 79 -3.99 -3.40 -5.38
C ILE A 79 -3.93 -3.65 -6.90
N LEU A 80 -3.88 -2.58 -7.71
CA LEU A 80 -3.83 -2.64 -9.16
C LEU A 80 -2.39 -2.80 -9.70
N THR A 81 -1.40 -2.99 -8.84
CA THR A 81 -0.02 -3.30 -9.25
C THR A 81 0.09 -4.61 -10.03
N VAL A 82 -0.70 -5.63 -9.68
CA VAL A 82 -0.74 -6.91 -10.41
C VAL A 82 -1.24 -6.73 -11.85
N PRO A 83 -2.44 -6.15 -12.09
CA PRO A 83 -2.90 -5.90 -13.46
C PRO A 83 -2.04 -4.89 -14.24
N ASP A 84 -1.37 -3.95 -13.57
CA ASP A 84 -0.36 -3.10 -14.21
C ASP A 84 0.82 -3.93 -14.74
N ALA A 85 1.33 -4.85 -13.91
CA ALA A 85 2.42 -5.76 -14.27
C ALA A 85 2.01 -6.78 -15.35
N MET A 86 0.73 -7.14 -15.42
CA MET A 86 0.15 -7.92 -16.53
C MET A 86 0.03 -7.14 -17.84
N GLY A 87 0.42 -5.86 -17.86
CA GLY A 87 0.48 -5.04 -19.06
C GLY A 87 -0.85 -4.38 -19.45
N LEU A 88 -1.83 -4.24 -18.55
CA LEU A 88 -3.10 -3.60 -18.90
C LEU A 88 -3.03 -2.07 -19.08
N GLY A 89 -1.87 -1.46 -18.77
CA GLY A 89 -1.65 -0.02 -18.91
C GLY A 89 -2.42 0.77 -17.87
N LEU A 90 -2.07 0.62 -16.60
CA LEU A 90 -2.71 1.33 -15.49
C LEU A 90 -2.31 2.80 -15.53
N TYR A 91 -3.30 3.70 -15.53
CA TYR A 91 -3.09 5.12 -15.35
C TYR A 91 -4.09 5.71 -14.35
N PHE A 92 -3.71 6.84 -13.76
CA PHE A 92 -4.52 7.57 -12.80
C PHE A 92 -4.90 8.92 -13.40
N GLU A 93 -6.19 9.12 -13.62
CA GLU A 93 -6.73 10.39 -14.08
C GLU A 93 -7.18 11.23 -12.87
N GLU A 94 -6.87 12.52 -12.88
CA GLU A 94 -7.10 13.39 -11.73
C GLU A 94 -8.61 13.53 -11.47
N GLY A 95 -9.05 13.10 -10.29
CA GLY A 95 -10.47 13.15 -9.89
C GLY A 95 -11.32 11.97 -10.35
N GLU A 96 -10.87 11.17 -11.33
CA GLU A 96 -11.67 10.07 -11.90
C GLU A 96 -11.25 8.68 -11.40
N GLY A 97 -10.07 8.56 -10.77
CA GLY A 97 -9.57 7.29 -10.24
C GLY A 97 -8.75 6.50 -11.27
N PRO A 98 -8.44 5.22 -10.97
CA PRO A 98 -7.63 4.38 -11.85
C PRO A 98 -8.42 3.91 -13.06
N LYS A 99 -7.74 3.89 -14.21
CA LYS A 99 -8.24 3.37 -15.48
C LYS A 99 -7.19 2.47 -16.14
N PHE A 100 -7.64 1.60 -17.03
CA PHE A 100 -6.78 0.75 -17.86
C PHE A 100 -6.92 1.14 -19.31
N GLU A 101 -5.80 1.26 -20.02
CA GLU A 101 -5.80 1.44 -21.48
C GLU A 101 -6.38 0.23 -22.20
N ARG A 102 -6.19 -0.96 -21.63
CA ARG A 102 -6.64 -2.24 -22.19
C ARG A 102 -7.55 -2.95 -21.21
N THR A 103 -8.84 -2.98 -21.51
CA THR A 103 -9.82 -3.79 -20.77
C THR A 103 -9.95 -5.17 -21.42
N LEU A 104 -10.10 -6.20 -20.60
CA LEU A 104 -10.36 -7.56 -21.07
C LEU A 104 -11.83 -7.67 -21.46
N GLN A 105 -12.13 -8.03 -22.70
CA GLN A 105 -13.51 -8.14 -23.19
C GLN A 105 -13.80 -9.54 -23.75
N GLU A 106 -12.79 -10.18 -24.35
CA GLU A 106 -12.93 -11.49 -24.99
C GLU A 106 -11.95 -12.52 -24.41
N GLU A 107 -12.23 -13.80 -24.66
CA GLU A 107 -11.36 -14.91 -24.23
C GLU A 107 -9.91 -14.75 -24.75
N ALA A 108 -9.76 -14.17 -25.94
CA ALA A 108 -8.45 -13.89 -26.53
C ALA A 108 -7.62 -12.88 -25.71
N ASP A 109 -8.26 -11.96 -24.98
CA ASP A 109 -7.55 -11.00 -24.13
C ASP A 109 -7.03 -11.69 -22.87
N ILE A 110 -7.83 -12.58 -22.28
CA ILE A 110 -7.44 -13.38 -21.11
C ILE A 110 -6.24 -14.27 -21.44
N LYS A 111 -6.25 -14.90 -22.63
CA LYS A 111 -5.17 -15.78 -23.09
C LYS A 111 -3.83 -15.06 -23.32
N LYS A 112 -3.82 -13.73 -23.45
CA LYS A 112 -2.61 -12.92 -23.61
C LYS A 112 -2.01 -12.47 -22.28
N LEU A 113 -2.69 -12.69 -21.15
CA LEU A 113 -2.16 -12.35 -19.84
C LEU A 113 -1.00 -13.27 -19.47
N GLU A 114 0.01 -12.70 -18.84
CA GLU A 114 1.15 -13.42 -18.28
C GLU A 114 1.15 -13.28 -16.75
N VAL A 115 1.65 -14.30 -16.05
CA VAL A 115 1.94 -14.17 -14.61
C VAL A 115 3.22 -13.31 -14.49
N PRO A 116 3.16 -12.15 -13.83
CA PRO A 116 4.32 -11.26 -13.70
C PRO A 116 5.50 -11.87 -12.93
#